data_AF-A0A6N2E886-F1
#
_entry.id   AF-A0A6N2E886-F1
#
_cell.length_a   1.000
_cell.length_b   1.000
_cell.length_c   1.000
_cell.angle_alpha   90.00
_cell.angle_beta   90.00
_cell.angle_gamma   90.00
#
_symmetry.space_group_name_H-M   'P 1'
#
loop_
_entity.id
_entity.type
_entity.pdbx_description
1 polymer ?
#
loop_
_entity_poly.entity_id
_entity_poly.type
_entity_poly.pdbx_seq_one_letter_code
_entity_poly.pdbx_strand_id
1 'polypeptide(L)'
;MLFRKSCTLSLFVFTVGVGILTAALPLSLHAESPELVVELEVVGLRRTREATVQRIIDLELPATVAEVNVDRIRERLLRSGLFVNEMEVAIVPTGADNFKLRIELEERWTLLPLPIAGYSDSGWIAGLAVIESNLLGTGTFLLSVATLRGDGAAVDSWGGTLGVSGGALQRGRVEPSVFFSGGVGEEEFVYSEGTAYRRFRQTRLSGRLGLGYELNDTYELSSSGEFSWYDVDKNYSDSLRAPDSTLYYIHGFSIEAESRRFTSFFLAGPSANVRYRHGFPLNGEDHFDAASIRLEYAAAPFGRHKLLFAADGKIGNEPPTELSNLGGTGYRTLPSRGSAAPRAAAAALEYEFPVLSRSWGTFTLLGFGEGGSYKPDGEWQEFYGPGAGFRLYLARVAIPALGFNFAYNMVEGEFVGSVALGMAF
;
A
#
# COMPACT_ATOMS: atom_id res chain seq x y z
N MET A 1 38.71 -39.50 5.55
CA MET A 1 38.21 -38.54 4.55
C MET A 1 37.30 -37.57 5.26
N LEU A 2 37.86 -36.43 5.68
CA LEU A 2 37.25 -35.45 6.58
C LEU A 2 37.90 -34.12 6.21
N PHE A 3 37.14 -33.13 5.75
CA PHE A 3 37.56 -31.73 5.83
C PHE A 3 36.35 -30.81 5.92
N ARG A 4 36.09 -30.36 7.15
CA ARG A 4 35.44 -29.08 7.45
C ARG A 4 36.38 -27.95 7.00
N LYS A 5 35.85 -26.88 6.42
CA LYS A 5 36.52 -25.57 6.37
C LYS A 5 35.68 -24.55 7.11
N SER A 6 36.24 -24.06 8.21
CA SER A 6 35.80 -22.89 8.95
C SER A 6 36.33 -21.63 8.27
N CYS A 7 35.48 -20.62 8.10
CA CYS A 7 35.86 -19.28 7.66
C CYS A 7 36.10 -18.41 8.90
N THR A 8 37.36 -18.04 9.14
CA THR A 8 37.76 -17.11 10.21
C THR A 8 37.86 -15.70 9.62
N LEU A 9 37.07 -14.76 10.14
CA LEU A 9 37.11 -13.35 9.78
C LEU A 9 38.15 -12.65 10.68
N SER A 10 39.26 -12.20 10.10
CA SER A 10 40.31 -11.46 10.80
C SER A 10 39.98 -9.96 10.89
N LEU A 11 39.92 -9.45 12.12
CA LEU A 11 39.77 -8.04 12.48
C LEU A 11 41.13 -7.33 12.35
N PHE A 12 41.23 -6.32 11.47
CA PHE A 12 42.41 -5.46 11.36
C PHE A 12 42.30 -4.30 12.36
N VAL A 13 43.22 -4.25 13.33
CA VAL A 13 43.43 -3.12 14.24
C VAL A 13 44.57 -2.27 13.67
N PHE A 14 44.27 -1.01 13.32
CA PHE A 14 45.29 -0.01 12.96
C PHE A 14 45.52 0.92 14.15
N THR A 15 46.69 0.82 14.76
CA THR A 15 47.17 1.75 15.78
C THR A 15 48.21 2.67 15.12
N VAL A 16 47.88 3.94 14.92
CA VAL A 16 48.86 4.98 14.59
C VAL A 16 48.73 6.06 15.66
N GLY A 17 49.77 6.15 16.49
CA GLY A 17 49.95 7.24 17.43
C GLY A 17 50.54 8.46 16.74
N VAL A 18 49.98 9.63 17.04
CA VAL A 18 50.63 10.93 16.87
C VAL A 18 50.39 11.71 18.16
N GLY A 19 51.47 11.96 18.89
CA GLY A 19 51.48 12.84 20.05
C GLY A 19 51.40 14.30 19.59
N ILE A 20 50.49 15.06 20.19
CA ILE A 20 50.41 16.51 20.06
C ILE A 20 50.47 17.10 21.47
N LEU A 21 51.47 17.94 21.69
CA LEU A 21 51.63 18.83 22.85
C LEU A 21 50.44 19.81 22.89
N THR A 22 49.59 19.73 23.91
CA THR A 22 48.55 20.72 24.19
C THR A 22 49.04 21.72 25.24
N ALA A 23 49.30 22.94 24.80
CA ALA A 23 49.42 24.09 25.68
C ALA A 23 48.03 24.43 26.24
N ALA A 24 47.85 24.29 27.55
CA ALA A 24 46.63 24.65 28.25
C ALA A 24 46.51 26.17 28.36
N LEU A 25 45.79 26.79 27.42
CA LEU A 25 45.20 28.11 27.62
C LEU A 25 43.91 27.94 28.44
N PRO A 26 43.66 28.75 29.49
CA PRO A 26 42.35 28.81 30.11
C PRO A 26 41.38 29.46 29.12
N LEU A 27 40.72 28.66 28.27
CA LEU A 27 39.51 29.09 27.59
C LEU A 27 38.47 29.31 28.69
N SER A 28 38.21 30.57 29.02
CA SER A 28 36.99 30.95 29.70
C SER A 28 35.82 30.66 28.76
N LEU A 29 35.35 29.41 28.75
CA LEU A 29 34.06 29.03 28.21
C LEU A 29 33.01 29.82 29.00
N HIS A 30 32.62 30.97 28.47
CA HIS A 30 31.29 31.50 28.73
C HIS A 30 30.35 30.43 28.19
N ALA A 31 29.79 29.63 29.11
CA ALA A 31 28.67 28.78 28.79
C ALA A 31 27.50 29.72 28.48
N GLU A 32 27.34 30.07 27.20
CA GLU A 32 26.09 30.66 26.73
C GLU A 32 24.97 29.71 27.14
N SER A 33 23.97 30.24 27.83
CA SER A 33 22.74 29.51 28.13
C SER A 33 22.22 28.92 26.82
N PRO A 34 21.91 27.62 26.74
CA PRO A 34 21.42 27.04 25.51
C PRO A 34 20.12 27.75 25.11
N GLU A 35 20.03 28.17 23.85
CA GLU A 35 18.80 28.70 23.28
C GLU A 35 17.73 27.60 23.25
N LEU A 36 16.62 27.81 23.97
CA LEU A 36 15.57 26.81 24.15
C LEU A 36 14.28 27.21 23.42
N VAL A 37 13.76 26.28 22.63
CA VAL A 37 12.38 26.30 22.16
C VAL A 37 11.49 25.73 23.27
N VAL A 38 10.65 26.58 23.85
CA VAL A 38 9.84 26.25 25.03
C VAL A 38 8.34 26.13 24.73
N GLU A 39 7.90 26.66 23.59
CA GLU A 39 6.50 26.76 23.22
C GLU A 39 6.29 26.37 21.74
N LEU A 40 5.16 25.71 21.47
CA LEU A 40 4.67 25.42 20.12
C LEU A 40 3.42 26.27 19.90
N GLU A 41 3.42 27.07 18.83
CA GLU A 41 2.26 27.84 18.39
C GLU A 41 1.82 27.34 17.01
N VAL A 42 0.64 26.72 16.94
CA VAL A 42 0.07 26.26 15.67
C VAL A 42 -1.08 27.15 15.23
N VAL A 43 -0.96 27.75 14.05
CA VAL A 43 -1.94 28.69 13.48
C VAL A 43 -2.58 28.09 12.24
N GLY A 44 -3.86 28.39 12.01
CA GLY A 44 -4.59 28.04 10.78
C GLY A 44 -5.35 26.72 10.81
N LEU A 45 -5.31 26.00 11.93
CA LEU A 45 -6.13 24.79 12.13
C LEU A 45 -7.62 25.13 12.18
N ARG A 46 -8.44 24.36 11.46
CA ARG A 46 -9.90 24.47 11.47
C ARG A 46 -10.54 23.24 12.08
N ARG A 47 -10.04 22.07 11.72
CA ARG A 47 -10.62 20.78 12.12
C ARG A 47 -9.61 19.87 12.80
N THR A 48 -8.35 19.95 12.41
CA THR A 48 -7.25 19.17 12.98
C THR A 48 -6.95 19.68 14.38
N ARG A 49 -6.75 18.76 15.31
CA ARG A 49 -6.35 19.10 16.68
C ARG A 49 -4.86 19.45 16.70
N GLU A 50 -4.50 20.42 17.52
CA GLU A 50 -3.09 20.80 17.72
C GLU A 50 -2.23 19.62 18.20
N ALA A 51 -2.78 18.77 19.07
CA ALA A 51 -2.11 17.54 19.52
C ALA A 51 -1.73 16.59 18.35
N THR A 52 -2.52 16.60 17.25
CA THR A 52 -2.21 15.82 16.05
C THR A 52 -0.98 16.38 15.35
N VAL A 53 -0.88 17.71 15.24
CA VAL A 53 0.29 18.41 14.68
C VAL A 53 1.53 18.11 15.53
N GLN A 54 1.42 18.28 16.85
CA GLN A 54 2.51 17.99 17.78
C GLN A 54 3.03 16.54 17.65
N ARG A 55 2.14 15.58 17.44
CA ARG A 55 2.52 14.19 17.22
C ARG A 55 3.20 13.96 15.87
N ILE A 56 2.73 14.61 14.80
CA ILE A 56 3.33 14.49 13.45
C ILE A 56 4.75 15.06 13.44
N ILE A 57 4.98 16.20 14.08
CA ILE A 57 6.32 16.81 14.12
C ILE A 57 7.29 15.97 14.98
N ASP A 58 6.76 15.22 15.95
CA ASP A 58 7.53 14.34 16.84
C ASP A 58 8.71 15.11 17.47
N LEU A 59 8.37 16.25 18.08
CA LEU A 59 9.25 17.13 18.82
C LEU A 59 8.75 17.23 20.26
N GLU A 60 9.64 16.97 21.23
CA GLU A 60 9.37 17.18 22.64
C GLU A 60 9.86 18.57 23.04
N LEU A 61 9.03 19.28 23.82
CA LEU A 61 9.41 20.57 24.37
C LEU A 61 9.65 20.45 25.87
N PRO A 62 10.64 21.17 26.43
CA PRO A 62 11.55 22.08 25.73
C PRO A 62 12.62 21.33 24.90
N ALA A 63 13.06 21.93 23.80
CA ALA A 63 14.16 21.44 22.96
C ALA A 63 15.17 22.56 22.69
N THR A 64 16.42 22.23 22.45
CA THR A 64 17.41 23.23 22.00
C THR A 64 17.12 23.65 20.56
N VAL A 65 17.43 24.90 20.19
CA VAL A 65 17.26 25.38 18.80
C VAL A 65 18.02 24.48 17.81
N ALA A 66 19.16 23.93 18.20
CA ALA A 66 19.95 23.00 17.38
C ALA A 66 19.28 21.64 17.13
N GLU A 67 18.39 21.18 18.01
CA GLU A 67 17.62 19.94 17.84
C GLU A 67 16.42 20.11 16.90
N VAL A 68 15.97 21.35 16.69
CA VAL A 68 14.79 21.65 15.86
C VAL A 68 15.18 21.73 14.40
N ASN A 69 14.97 20.63 13.67
CA ASN A 69 15.12 20.61 12.21
C ASN A 69 13.81 21.02 11.51
N VAL A 70 13.74 22.29 11.11
CA VAL A 70 12.59 22.90 10.43
C VAL A 70 12.20 22.17 9.13
N ASP A 71 13.19 21.77 8.32
CA ASP A 71 12.92 21.10 7.04
C ASP A 71 12.32 19.71 7.25
N ARG A 72 12.81 18.97 8.25
CA ARG A 72 12.25 17.67 8.63
C ARG A 72 10.83 17.79 9.17
N ILE A 73 10.55 18.84 9.95
CA ILE A 73 9.20 19.13 10.44
C ILE A 73 8.26 19.38 9.26
N ARG A 74 8.67 20.22 8.30
CA ARG A 74 7.92 20.49 7.07
C ARG A 74 7.66 19.20 6.28
N GLU A 75 8.68 18.38 6.09
CA GLU A 75 8.57 17.11 5.37
C GLU A 75 7.57 16.15 6.03
N ARG A 76 7.61 15.99 7.35
CA ARG A 76 6.65 15.17 8.11
C ARG A 76 5.22 15.69 7.97
N LEU A 77 5.02 17.00 8.07
CA LEU A 77 3.71 17.63 7.89
C LEU A 77 3.17 17.41 6.47
N LEU A 78 4.01 17.50 5.44
CA LEU A 78 3.64 17.21 4.06
C LEU A 78 3.30 15.73 3.84
N ARG A 79 4.13 14.82 4.35
CA ARG A 79 3.92 13.37 4.24
C ARG A 79 2.64 12.90 4.93
N SER A 80 2.18 13.60 5.97
CA SER A 80 0.89 13.30 6.61
C SER A 80 -0.30 13.43 5.67
N GLY A 81 -0.17 14.16 4.56
CA GLY A 81 -1.24 14.40 3.60
C GLY A 81 -2.37 15.30 4.13
N LEU A 82 -2.23 15.88 5.33
CA LEU A 82 -3.25 16.72 5.97
C LEU A 82 -3.16 18.21 5.61
N PHE A 83 -1.99 18.68 5.18
CA PHE A 83 -1.70 20.10 4.98
C PHE A 83 -1.25 20.40 3.55
N VAL A 84 -1.60 21.58 3.04
CA VAL A 84 -1.15 22.06 1.71
C VAL A 84 0.37 22.32 1.71
N ASN A 85 0.94 22.60 0.54
CA ASN A 85 2.39 22.78 0.43
C ASN A 85 2.85 24.14 0.94
N GLU A 86 1.96 25.13 0.89
CA GLU A 86 2.13 26.48 1.40
C GLU A 86 2.01 26.49 2.93
N MET A 87 3.13 26.20 3.63
CA MET A 87 3.22 26.27 5.09
C MET A 87 4.46 27.05 5.55
N GLU A 88 4.32 27.76 6.67
CA GLU A 88 5.43 28.47 7.30
C GLU A 88 5.82 27.76 8.61
N VAL A 89 7.11 27.50 8.78
CA VAL A 89 7.66 26.91 10.00
C VAL A 89 8.85 27.77 10.39
N ALA A 90 8.75 28.45 11.53
CA ALA A 90 9.74 29.40 11.97
C ALA A 90 9.99 29.30 13.48
N ILE A 91 11.25 29.48 13.89
CA ILE A 91 11.63 29.65 15.28
C ILE A 91 11.64 31.15 15.56
N VAL A 92 10.81 31.60 16.50
CA VAL A 92 10.58 33.01 16.79
C VAL A 92 11.04 33.30 18.23
N PRO A 93 11.87 34.33 18.48
CA PRO A 93 12.30 34.66 19.83
C PRO A 93 11.11 35.16 20.67
N THR A 94 11.01 34.67 21.91
CA THR A 94 10.03 35.11 22.92
C THR A 94 10.68 35.76 24.14
N GLY A 95 12.00 35.67 24.27
CA GLY A 95 12.83 36.31 25.29
C GLY A 95 14.31 36.32 24.90
N ALA A 96 15.21 36.54 25.86
CA ALA A 96 16.66 36.53 25.59
C ALA A 96 17.18 35.15 25.18
N ASP A 97 16.74 34.09 25.87
CA ASP A 97 17.19 32.71 25.65
C ASP A 97 16.02 31.74 25.29
N ASN A 98 14.81 32.28 25.19
CA ASN A 98 13.59 31.50 24.92
C ASN A 98 13.05 31.80 23.53
N PHE A 99 12.67 30.72 22.86
CA PHE A 99 12.10 30.72 21.52
C PHE A 99 10.78 29.96 21.53
N LYS A 100 9.92 30.26 20.57
CA LYS A 100 8.76 29.46 20.22
C LYS A 100 8.87 28.94 18.80
N LEU A 101 8.37 27.74 18.58
CA LEU A 101 8.20 27.18 17.24
C LEU A 101 6.82 27.58 16.75
N ARG A 102 6.75 28.48 15.76
CA ARG A 102 5.50 28.89 15.11
C ARG A 102 5.33 28.09 13.82
N ILE A 103 4.17 27.46 13.69
CA ILE A 103 3.79 26.65 12.52
C ILE A 103 2.47 27.19 11.98
N GLU A 104 2.49 27.76 10.77
CA GLU A 104 1.30 28.20 10.06
C GLU A 104 0.91 27.17 9.00
N LEU A 105 -0.33 26.65 9.12
CA LEU A 105 -0.82 25.55 8.32
C LEU A 105 -2.14 25.90 7.64
N GLU A 106 -2.32 25.41 6.42
CA GLU A 106 -3.62 25.32 5.77
C GLU A 106 -4.00 23.85 5.56
N GLU A 107 -5.19 23.47 6.03
CA GLU A 107 -5.70 22.10 5.98
C GLU A 107 -6.19 21.72 4.58
N ARG A 108 -5.88 20.50 4.16
CA ARG A 108 -6.47 19.89 2.96
C ARG A 108 -7.88 19.40 3.23
N TRP A 109 -8.66 19.25 2.17
CA TRP A 109 -9.90 18.49 2.24
C TRP A 109 -9.56 17.00 2.38
N THR A 110 -10.09 16.39 3.42
CA THR A 110 -9.71 15.02 3.82
C THR A 110 -10.81 14.00 3.59
N LEU A 111 -12.06 14.44 3.41
CA LEU A 111 -13.22 13.58 3.11
C LEU A 111 -13.37 13.46 1.60
N LEU A 112 -12.94 12.35 1.02
CA LEU A 112 -12.93 12.11 -0.40
C LEU A 112 -13.93 10.99 -0.75
N PRO A 113 -15.09 11.32 -1.34
CA PRO A 113 -15.93 10.33 -1.99
C PRO A 113 -15.32 9.96 -3.36
N LEU A 114 -15.04 8.69 -3.57
CA LEU A 114 -14.44 8.14 -4.77
C LEU A 114 -15.41 7.14 -5.41
N PRO A 115 -16.00 7.45 -6.58
CA PRO A 115 -16.78 6.46 -7.30
C PRO A 115 -15.86 5.33 -7.76
N ILE A 116 -16.39 4.11 -7.72
CA ILE A 116 -15.73 2.90 -8.23
C ILE A 116 -16.60 2.43 -9.39
N ALA A 117 -16.00 2.25 -10.55
CA ALA A 117 -16.65 1.58 -11.66
C ALA A 117 -15.60 0.82 -12.47
N GLY A 118 -15.96 -0.33 -13.01
CA GLY A 118 -15.09 -1.10 -13.87
C GLY A 118 -15.90 -2.03 -14.75
N TYR A 119 -15.37 -2.31 -15.93
CA TYR A 119 -15.93 -3.25 -16.88
C TYR A 119 -14.82 -4.06 -17.52
N SER A 120 -15.09 -5.35 -17.73
CA SER A 120 -14.18 -6.31 -18.34
C SER A 120 -14.98 -7.37 -19.08
N ASP A 121 -14.28 -8.26 -19.78
CA ASP A 121 -14.89 -9.41 -20.45
C ASP A 121 -15.56 -10.38 -19.46
N SER A 122 -15.21 -10.29 -18.17
CA SER A 122 -15.73 -11.11 -17.08
C SER A 122 -16.83 -10.44 -16.22
N GLY A 123 -17.31 -9.27 -16.64
CA GLY A 123 -18.39 -8.55 -15.96
C GLY A 123 -18.02 -7.13 -15.52
N TRP A 124 -18.89 -6.55 -14.70
CA TRP A 124 -18.79 -5.18 -14.22
C TRP A 124 -18.69 -5.09 -12.70
N ILE A 125 -18.08 -4.02 -12.22
CA ILE A 125 -18.04 -3.61 -10.81
C ILE A 125 -18.50 -2.16 -10.71
N ALA A 126 -19.32 -1.83 -9.72
CA ALA A 126 -19.69 -0.46 -9.40
C ALA A 126 -19.74 -0.27 -7.89
N GLY A 127 -19.42 0.93 -7.41
CA GLY A 127 -19.36 1.16 -5.98
C GLY A 127 -19.00 2.58 -5.61
N LEU A 128 -18.82 2.77 -4.31
CA LEU A 128 -18.39 4.02 -3.72
C LEU A 128 -17.40 3.71 -2.61
N ALA A 129 -16.29 4.42 -2.62
CA ALA A 129 -15.42 4.54 -1.47
C ALA A 129 -15.56 5.93 -0.86
N VAL A 130 -15.55 5.99 0.46
CA VAL A 130 -15.47 7.21 1.24
C VAL A 130 -14.22 7.10 2.09
N ILE A 131 -13.30 8.02 1.86
CA ILE A 131 -12.04 8.12 2.59
C ILE A 131 -12.09 9.37 3.45
N GLU A 132 -11.73 9.27 4.73
CA GLU A 132 -11.53 10.42 5.61
C GLU A 132 -10.17 10.28 6.28
N SER A 133 -9.18 11.08 5.86
CA SER A 133 -7.79 10.97 6.36
C SER A 133 -7.54 11.60 7.74
N ASN A 134 -8.51 12.32 8.30
CA ASN A 134 -8.36 13.04 9.55
C ASN A 134 -9.66 13.03 10.36
N LEU A 135 -10.19 11.83 10.59
CA LEU A 135 -11.41 11.58 11.35
C LEU A 135 -11.34 12.31 12.69
N LEU A 136 -12.33 13.16 12.99
CA LEU A 136 -12.42 13.94 14.23
C LEU A 136 -11.19 14.83 14.55
N GLY A 137 -10.36 15.13 13.55
CA GLY A 137 -9.17 15.95 13.71
C GLY A 137 -7.96 15.22 14.30
N THR A 138 -7.99 13.89 14.42
CA THR A 138 -6.97 13.09 15.11
C THR A 138 -5.91 12.49 14.19
N GLY A 139 -5.91 12.80 12.89
CA GLY A 139 -5.08 12.12 11.90
C GLY A 139 -5.39 10.62 11.80
N THR A 140 -6.57 10.19 12.22
CA THR A 140 -7.06 8.82 12.05
C THR A 140 -7.67 8.71 10.67
N PHE A 141 -7.22 7.72 9.91
CA PHE A 141 -7.76 7.36 8.61
C PHE A 141 -9.02 6.51 8.79
N LEU A 142 -10.06 6.81 8.04
CA LEU A 142 -11.29 6.04 7.92
C LEU A 142 -11.48 5.67 6.44
N LEU A 143 -11.75 4.40 6.19
CA LEU A 143 -12.12 3.87 4.88
C LEU A 143 -13.46 3.19 4.99
N SER A 144 -14.40 3.59 4.13
CA SER A 144 -15.64 2.86 3.88
C SER A 144 -15.73 2.58 2.38
N VAL A 145 -15.96 1.34 2.01
CA VAL A 145 -16.12 0.90 0.62
C VAL A 145 -17.36 0.04 0.54
N ALA A 146 -18.19 0.29 -0.47
CA ALA A 146 -19.28 -0.58 -0.86
C ALA A 146 -19.23 -0.82 -2.36
N THR A 147 -19.36 -2.07 -2.77
CA THR A 147 -19.25 -2.50 -4.17
C THR A 147 -20.35 -3.50 -4.50
N LEU A 148 -20.81 -3.44 -5.74
CA LEU A 148 -21.66 -4.39 -6.42
C LEU A 148 -20.86 -4.91 -7.61
N ARG A 149 -21.02 -6.18 -7.94
CA ARG A 149 -20.51 -6.74 -9.18
C ARG A 149 -21.60 -7.55 -9.86
N GLY A 150 -21.41 -7.78 -11.14
CA GLY A 150 -22.39 -8.47 -11.94
C GLY A 150 -21.83 -8.94 -13.27
N ASP A 151 -22.58 -9.84 -13.89
CA ASP A 151 -22.42 -10.26 -15.27
C ASP A 151 -23.67 -9.86 -16.08
N GLY A 152 -23.44 -9.25 -17.24
CA GLY A 152 -24.50 -8.61 -18.01
C GLY A 152 -25.33 -7.61 -17.18
N ALA A 153 -26.64 -7.82 -17.10
CA ALA A 153 -27.56 -6.97 -16.34
C ALA A 153 -27.82 -7.47 -14.91
N ALA A 154 -27.32 -8.65 -14.54
CA ALA A 154 -27.56 -9.26 -13.24
C ALA A 154 -26.50 -8.83 -12.23
N VAL A 155 -26.91 -8.56 -10.99
CA VAL A 155 -25.99 -8.38 -9.85
C VAL A 155 -25.76 -9.76 -9.25
N ASP A 156 -24.52 -10.24 -9.28
CA ASP A 156 -24.14 -11.56 -8.75
C ASP A 156 -23.55 -11.45 -7.33
N SER A 157 -23.01 -10.28 -6.98
CA SER A 157 -22.27 -10.09 -5.76
C SER A 157 -22.35 -8.66 -5.23
N TRP A 158 -22.28 -8.56 -3.91
CA TRP A 158 -22.07 -7.31 -3.21
C TRP A 158 -21.06 -7.52 -2.11
N GLY A 159 -20.31 -6.48 -1.80
CA GLY A 159 -19.37 -6.52 -0.69
C GLY A 159 -19.01 -5.13 -0.22
N GLY A 160 -18.60 -5.04 1.03
CA GLY A 160 -18.17 -3.79 1.62
C GLY A 160 -17.04 -4.00 2.62
N THR A 161 -16.38 -2.89 2.93
CA THR A 161 -15.33 -2.82 3.95
C THR A 161 -15.49 -1.51 4.69
N LEU A 162 -15.38 -1.55 6.02
CA LEU A 162 -15.30 -0.39 6.88
C LEU A 162 -14.09 -0.58 7.79
N GLY A 163 -13.22 0.40 7.86
CA GLY A 163 -12.13 0.33 8.81
C GLY A 163 -11.51 1.66 9.12
N VAL A 164 -10.77 1.66 10.22
CA VAL A 164 -10.00 2.80 10.69
C VAL A 164 -8.55 2.37 10.87
N SER A 165 -7.62 3.26 10.59
CA SER A 165 -6.21 3.07 10.86
C SER A 165 -5.54 4.37 11.29
N GLY A 166 -4.37 4.25 11.91
CA GLY A 166 -3.58 5.38 12.34
C GLY A 166 -4.05 5.95 13.69
N GLY A 167 -3.85 7.25 13.90
CA GLY A 167 -3.95 7.82 15.24
C GLY A 167 -2.79 7.36 16.12
N ALA A 168 -1.56 7.44 15.59
CA ALA A 168 -0.35 6.91 16.19
C ALA A 168 -0.26 7.11 17.72
N LEU A 169 0.01 6.01 18.44
CA LEU A 169 0.01 5.99 19.91
C LEU A 169 1.38 6.36 20.49
N GLN A 170 2.47 5.94 19.84
CA GLN A 170 3.84 6.12 20.31
C GLN A 170 4.63 7.00 19.34
N ARG A 171 4.58 8.33 19.54
CA ARG A 171 5.34 9.33 18.76
C ARG A 171 5.28 9.12 17.23
N GLY A 172 4.11 8.80 16.69
CA GLY A 172 3.95 8.59 15.25
C GLY A 172 4.25 7.19 14.72
N ARG A 173 4.97 6.33 15.47
CA ARG A 173 5.53 5.09 14.89
C ARG A 173 4.64 3.86 14.94
N VAL A 174 3.68 3.81 15.88
CA VAL A 174 2.79 2.65 16.05
C VAL A 174 1.43 3.00 15.47
N GLU A 175 0.99 2.24 14.47
CA GLU A 175 -0.25 2.47 13.74
C GLU A 175 -1.26 1.35 14.01
N PRO A 176 -2.23 1.55 14.92
CA PRO A 176 -3.30 0.58 15.10
C PRO A 176 -4.25 0.61 13.91
N SER A 177 -4.85 -0.54 13.60
CA SER A 177 -5.91 -0.64 12.61
C SER A 177 -7.00 -1.63 13.00
N VAL A 178 -8.23 -1.33 12.59
CA VAL A 178 -9.42 -2.16 12.76
C VAL A 178 -10.21 -2.13 11.47
N PHE A 179 -10.47 -3.29 10.88
CA PHE A 179 -11.23 -3.42 9.65
C PHE A 179 -12.31 -4.49 9.79
N PHE A 180 -13.47 -4.22 9.23
CA PHE A 180 -14.56 -5.16 9.06
C PHE A 180 -14.92 -5.21 7.59
N SER A 181 -15.09 -6.41 7.05
CA SER A 181 -15.52 -6.60 5.67
C SER A 181 -16.55 -7.71 5.60
N GLY A 182 -17.39 -7.64 4.58
CA GLY A 182 -18.41 -8.65 4.38
C GLY A 182 -19.08 -8.52 3.04
N GLY A 183 -19.72 -9.58 2.59
CA GLY A 183 -20.40 -9.61 1.30
C GLY A 183 -20.96 -10.98 0.97
N VAL A 184 -21.73 -11.03 -0.10
CA VAL A 184 -22.21 -12.26 -0.73
C VAL A 184 -21.79 -12.21 -2.19
N GLY A 185 -21.28 -13.30 -2.73
CA GLY A 185 -20.92 -13.33 -4.13
C GLY A 185 -20.69 -14.72 -4.70
N GLU A 186 -20.71 -14.77 -6.01
CA GLU A 186 -20.33 -15.94 -6.79
C GLU A 186 -18.83 -15.86 -7.10
N GLU A 187 -18.10 -16.85 -6.59
CA GLU A 187 -16.71 -17.09 -6.95
C GLU A 187 -16.67 -18.08 -8.09
N GLU A 188 -15.97 -17.71 -9.15
CA GLU A 188 -15.66 -18.58 -10.28
C GLU A 188 -14.17 -18.53 -10.48
N PHE A 189 -13.51 -19.70 -10.49
CA PHE A 189 -12.10 -19.82 -10.80
C PHE A 189 -11.91 -20.50 -12.15
N VAL A 190 -11.09 -19.87 -13.00
CA VAL A 190 -10.88 -20.26 -14.39
C VAL A 190 -9.42 -20.59 -14.64
N TYR A 191 -9.20 -21.50 -15.59
CA TYR A 191 -7.90 -21.72 -16.22
C TYR A 191 -7.56 -20.57 -17.18
N SER A 192 -6.33 -20.55 -17.70
CA SER A 192 -5.85 -19.51 -18.62
C SER A 192 -6.71 -19.41 -19.87
N GLU A 193 -7.15 -20.57 -20.39
CA GLU A 193 -8.10 -20.76 -21.49
C GLU A 193 -9.56 -20.34 -21.15
N GLY A 194 -9.83 -19.83 -19.95
CA GLY A 194 -11.17 -19.39 -19.52
C GLY A 194 -12.10 -20.50 -19.02
N THR A 195 -11.73 -21.78 -19.14
CA THR A 195 -12.53 -22.89 -18.61
C THR A 195 -12.62 -22.82 -17.08
N ALA A 196 -13.84 -22.75 -16.54
CA ALA A 196 -14.09 -22.79 -15.10
C ALA A 196 -13.74 -24.17 -14.51
N TYR A 197 -12.90 -24.20 -13.47
CA TYR A 197 -12.59 -25.41 -12.71
C TYR A 197 -13.22 -25.43 -11.32
N ARG A 198 -13.70 -24.28 -10.85
CA ARG A 198 -14.44 -24.16 -9.60
C ARG A 198 -15.46 -23.02 -9.70
N ARG A 199 -16.67 -23.24 -9.19
CA ARG A 199 -17.72 -22.22 -9.10
C ARG A 199 -18.54 -22.44 -7.84
N PHE A 200 -18.76 -21.42 -7.04
CA PHE A 200 -19.58 -21.51 -5.82
C PHE A 200 -20.06 -20.14 -5.37
N ARG A 201 -21.17 -20.12 -4.65
CA ARG A 201 -21.67 -18.91 -4.00
C ARG A 201 -21.29 -18.93 -2.53
N GLN A 202 -20.79 -17.81 -2.02
CA GLN A 202 -20.41 -17.69 -0.61
C GLN A 202 -20.89 -16.38 0.02
N THR A 203 -21.15 -16.43 1.32
CA THR A 203 -21.22 -15.26 2.20
C THR A 203 -19.93 -15.19 2.99
N ARG A 204 -19.26 -14.04 2.98
CA ARG A 204 -18.06 -13.77 3.79
C ARG A 204 -18.36 -12.71 4.83
N LEU A 205 -17.88 -12.91 6.05
CA LEU A 205 -17.70 -11.86 7.05
C LEU A 205 -16.30 -11.97 7.64
N SER A 206 -15.59 -10.85 7.76
CA SER A 206 -14.28 -10.82 8.39
C SER A 206 -14.06 -9.58 9.24
N GLY A 207 -13.33 -9.76 10.34
CA GLY A 207 -12.91 -8.70 11.25
C GLY A 207 -11.41 -8.80 11.53
N ARG A 208 -10.66 -7.74 11.26
CA ARG A 208 -9.20 -7.69 11.34
C ARG A 208 -8.74 -6.60 12.31
N LEU A 209 -7.83 -6.97 13.20
CA LEU A 209 -7.07 -6.06 14.06
C LEU A 209 -5.61 -6.09 13.64
N GLY A 210 -4.99 -4.92 13.49
CA GLY A 210 -3.60 -4.80 13.06
C GLY A 210 -2.81 -3.77 13.87
N LEU A 211 -1.50 -3.97 13.91
CA LEU A 211 -0.52 -3.03 14.44
C LEU A 211 0.60 -2.90 13.41
N GLY A 212 0.78 -1.69 12.87
CA GLY A 212 1.93 -1.27 12.08
C GLY A 212 3.00 -0.60 12.96
N TYR A 213 4.26 -0.75 12.59
CA TYR A 213 5.40 -0.11 13.22
C TYR A 213 6.35 0.46 12.15
N GLU A 214 6.42 1.79 12.08
CA GLU A 214 7.37 2.50 11.24
C GLU A 214 8.77 2.44 11.88
N LEU A 215 9.67 1.65 11.28
CA LEU A 215 11.06 1.58 11.71
C LEU A 215 11.79 2.89 11.35
N ASN A 216 11.52 3.40 10.16
CA ASN A 216 12.00 4.67 9.61
C ASN A 216 11.13 5.06 8.39
N ASP A 217 11.54 6.09 7.67
CA ASP A 217 10.80 6.62 6.52
C ASP A 217 10.67 5.65 5.34
N THR A 218 11.43 4.54 5.33
CA THR A 218 11.43 3.52 4.28
C THR A 218 10.75 2.23 4.71
N TYR A 219 10.93 1.77 5.95
CA TYR A 219 10.48 0.43 6.36
C TYR A 219 9.34 0.48 7.38
N GLU A 220 8.30 -0.31 7.10
CA GLU A 220 7.20 -0.58 8.01
C GLU A 220 7.08 -2.08 8.27
N LEU A 221 6.87 -2.45 9.53
CA LEU A 221 6.55 -3.81 9.95
C LEU A 221 5.10 -3.85 10.42
N SER A 222 4.32 -4.83 9.98
CA SER A 222 2.96 -5.00 10.50
C SER A 222 2.67 -6.42 10.97
N SER A 223 1.80 -6.53 11.97
CA SER A 223 1.21 -7.79 12.44
C SER A 223 -0.30 -7.62 12.58
N SER A 224 -1.07 -8.62 12.16
CA SER A 224 -2.53 -8.56 12.20
C SER A 224 -3.19 -9.90 12.55
N GLY A 225 -4.25 -9.87 13.36
CA GLY A 225 -5.16 -11.00 13.55
C GLY A 225 -6.50 -10.75 12.84
N GLU A 226 -6.98 -11.70 12.06
CA GLU A 226 -8.25 -11.64 11.33
C GLU A 226 -9.12 -12.84 11.70
N PHE A 227 -10.39 -12.62 12.01
CA PHE A 227 -11.40 -13.67 12.07
C PHE A 227 -12.19 -13.63 10.77
N SER A 228 -12.26 -14.76 10.06
CA SER A 228 -12.94 -14.86 8.76
C SER A 228 -13.91 -16.02 8.75
N TRP A 229 -15.18 -15.72 8.53
CA TRP A 229 -16.27 -16.68 8.38
C TRP A 229 -16.74 -16.72 6.92
N TYR A 230 -16.81 -17.93 6.38
CA TYR A 230 -17.26 -18.24 5.04
C TYR A 230 -18.41 -19.24 5.14
N ASP A 231 -19.57 -18.87 4.59
CA ASP A 231 -20.71 -19.75 4.43
C ASP A 231 -20.95 -20.02 2.95
N VAL A 232 -20.70 -21.25 2.52
CA VAL A 232 -20.76 -21.68 1.13
C VAL A 232 -22.12 -22.32 0.85
N ASP A 233 -22.84 -21.78 -0.12
CA ASP A 233 -24.11 -22.35 -0.58
C ASP A 233 -23.87 -23.59 -1.45
N LYS A 234 -23.89 -24.76 -0.83
CA LYS A 234 -23.75 -26.06 -1.52
C LYS A 234 -24.92 -26.40 -2.44
N ASN A 235 -26.06 -25.72 -2.30
CA ASN A 235 -27.23 -25.94 -3.15
C ASN A 235 -27.29 -24.96 -4.34
N TYR A 236 -26.26 -24.13 -4.51
CA TYR A 236 -26.16 -23.26 -5.67
C TYR A 236 -26.14 -24.11 -6.95
N SER A 237 -27.10 -23.84 -7.85
CA SER A 237 -27.37 -24.70 -9.02
C SER A 237 -26.19 -24.86 -9.95
N ASP A 238 -25.33 -23.84 -10.01
CA ASP A 238 -24.16 -23.81 -10.90
C ASP A 238 -22.87 -24.14 -10.13
N SER A 239 -22.98 -24.77 -8.95
CA SER A 239 -21.82 -25.16 -8.17
C SER A 239 -20.95 -26.18 -8.90
N LEU A 240 -19.65 -25.91 -8.94
CA LEU A 240 -18.61 -26.78 -9.49
C LEU A 240 -17.48 -26.88 -8.45
N ARG A 241 -17.27 -28.07 -7.89
CA ARG A 241 -16.23 -28.33 -6.86
C ARG A 241 -16.25 -27.31 -5.71
N ALA A 242 -17.45 -27.00 -5.19
CA ALA A 242 -17.64 -26.07 -4.09
C ALA A 242 -16.90 -26.56 -2.81
N PRO A 243 -16.15 -25.69 -2.12
CA PRO A 243 -15.51 -26.02 -0.86
C PRO A 243 -16.54 -26.14 0.28
N ASP A 244 -16.08 -26.58 1.45
CA ASP A 244 -16.86 -26.51 2.68
C ASP A 244 -16.89 -25.09 3.26
N SER A 245 -17.93 -24.77 4.04
CA SER A 245 -17.97 -23.56 4.86
C SER A 245 -16.86 -23.60 5.91
N THR A 246 -16.15 -22.48 6.07
CA THR A 246 -14.96 -22.41 6.93
C THR A 246 -14.97 -21.17 7.82
N LEU A 247 -14.35 -21.29 8.99
CA LEU A 247 -14.14 -20.25 9.96
C LEU A 247 -12.68 -20.31 10.37
N TYR A 248 -11.95 -19.23 10.12
CA TYR A 248 -10.53 -19.13 10.41
C TYR A 248 -10.25 -18.01 11.41
N TYR A 249 -9.26 -18.23 12.26
CA TYR A 249 -8.43 -17.16 12.80
C TYR A 249 -7.14 -17.12 11.99
N ILE A 250 -6.82 -15.97 11.40
CA ILE A 250 -5.68 -15.79 10.50
C ILE A 250 -4.73 -14.81 11.14
N HIS A 251 -3.48 -15.22 11.34
CA HIS A 251 -2.41 -14.34 11.78
C HIS A 251 -1.55 -13.96 10.56
N GLY A 252 -1.37 -12.66 10.35
CA GLY A 252 -0.55 -12.11 9.28
C GLY A 252 0.63 -11.29 9.79
N PHE A 253 1.72 -11.33 9.05
CA PHE A 253 2.88 -10.45 9.18
C PHE A 253 3.20 -9.83 7.84
N SER A 254 3.59 -8.56 7.82
CA SER A 254 4.14 -7.94 6.62
C SER A 254 5.34 -7.05 6.88
N ILE A 255 6.17 -6.92 5.86
CA ILE A 255 7.25 -5.95 5.79
C ILE A 255 7.02 -5.14 4.52
N GLU A 256 6.94 -3.84 4.68
CA GLU A 256 6.87 -2.89 3.59
C GLU A 256 8.16 -2.08 3.55
N ALA A 257 8.71 -1.89 2.36
CA ALA A 257 9.84 -1.04 2.11
C ALA A 257 9.49 -0.10 0.94
N GLU A 258 9.36 1.19 1.19
CA GLU A 258 9.04 2.18 0.16
C GLU A 258 10.05 3.32 0.15
N SER A 259 10.70 3.55 -0.99
CA SER A 259 11.59 4.70 -1.19
C SER A 259 11.20 5.40 -2.47
N ARG A 260 9.99 5.96 -2.49
CA ARG A 260 9.44 6.63 -3.66
C ARG A 260 9.34 8.13 -3.47
N ARG A 261 9.51 8.84 -4.58
CA ARG A 261 9.33 10.29 -4.67
C ARG A 261 8.33 10.63 -5.75
N PHE A 262 7.48 11.61 -5.48
CA PHE A 262 6.55 12.10 -6.47
C PHE A 262 7.30 12.74 -7.65
N THR A 263 7.01 12.27 -8.86
CA THR A 263 7.62 12.73 -10.11
C THR A 263 6.52 12.94 -11.15
N SER A 264 6.17 14.21 -11.40
CA SER A 264 5.11 14.64 -12.32
C SER A 264 3.71 14.12 -11.95
N PHE A 265 3.39 12.88 -12.32
CA PHE A 265 2.07 12.26 -12.09
C PHE A 265 2.17 10.86 -11.47
N PHE A 266 3.37 10.39 -11.14
CA PHE A 266 3.60 9.06 -10.57
C PHE A 266 4.64 9.09 -9.46
N LEU A 267 4.75 8.00 -8.70
CA LEU A 267 5.77 7.79 -7.69
C LEU A 267 6.95 7.03 -8.31
N ALA A 268 8.14 7.64 -8.30
CA ALA A 268 9.38 7.05 -8.83
C ALA A 268 10.25 6.52 -7.68
N GLY A 269 10.82 5.33 -7.84
CA GLY A 269 11.65 4.66 -6.84
C GLY A 269 11.24 3.21 -6.62
N PRO A 270 12.01 2.47 -5.80
CA PRO A 270 11.68 1.10 -5.43
C PRO A 270 10.56 1.02 -4.39
N SER A 271 9.79 -0.07 -4.45
CA SER A 271 8.99 -0.56 -3.34
C SER A 271 9.03 -2.09 -3.25
N ALA A 272 8.92 -2.61 -2.04
CA ALA A 272 8.75 -4.03 -1.79
C ALA A 272 7.69 -4.25 -0.69
N ASN A 273 6.81 -5.22 -0.88
CA ASN A 273 5.88 -5.69 0.14
C ASN A 273 6.03 -7.21 0.25
N VAL A 274 6.41 -7.70 1.43
CA VAL A 274 6.47 -9.13 1.75
C VAL A 274 5.41 -9.40 2.80
N ARG A 275 4.59 -10.43 2.59
CA ARG A 275 3.52 -10.81 3.50
C ARG A 275 3.52 -12.30 3.74
N TYR A 276 3.36 -12.70 5.00
CA TYR A 276 3.09 -14.07 5.42
C TYR A 276 1.77 -14.14 6.16
N ARG A 277 1.00 -15.21 5.95
CA ARG A 277 -0.27 -15.49 6.62
C ARG A 277 -0.29 -16.94 7.06
N HIS A 278 -0.78 -17.18 8.27
CA HIS A 278 -1.09 -18.51 8.78
C HIS A 278 -2.56 -18.56 9.22
N GLY A 279 -3.32 -19.51 8.70
CA GLY A 279 -4.73 -19.72 9.03
C GLY A 279 -4.92 -20.89 9.99
N PHE A 280 -5.48 -20.60 11.16
CA PHE A 280 -5.90 -21.57 12.15
C PHE A 280 -7.40 -21.87 11.97
N PRO A 281 -7.80 -23.08 11.55
CA PRO A 281 -9.20 -23.43 11.43
C PRO A 281 -9.85 -23.45 12.81
N LEU A 282 -10.99 -22.76 12.94
CA LEU A 282 -11.86 -22.84 14.11
C LEU A 282 -12.99 -23.86 13.89
N ASN A 283 -13.26 -24.21 12.63
CA ASN A 283 -14.00 -25.40 12.21
C ASN A 283 -13.28 -26.06 11.01
N GLY A 284 -13.35 -27.38 10.91
CA GLY A 284 -12.56 -28.14 9.94
C GLY A 284 -11.14 -28.48 10.44
N GLU A 285 -10.33 -29.09 9.57
CA GLU A 285 -9.03 -29.67 9.96
C GLU A 285 -7.81 -28.97 9.34
N ASP A 286 -7.98 -28.29 8.20
CA ASP A 286 -6.84 -27.82 7.42
C ASP A 286 -6.41 -26.40 7.80
N HIS A 287 -5.20 -26.31 8.36
CA HIS A 287 -4.44 -25.07 8.47
C HIS A 287 -3.86 -24.69 7.10
N PHE A 288 -3.55 -23.42 6.92
CA PHE A 288 -2.84 -22.97 5.73
C PHE A 288 -1.73 -21.99 6.05
N ASP A 289 -0.74 -21.97 5.17
CA ASP A 289 0.37 -21.05 5.13
C ASP A 289 0.40 -20.39 3.75
N ALA A 290 0.58 -19.07 3.73
CA ALA A 290 0.72 -18.31 2.51
C ALA A 290 1.78 -17.24 2.65
N ALA A 291 2.72 -17.21 1.71
CA ALA A 291 3.69 -16.13 1.57
C ALA A 291 3.49 -15.45 0.21
N SER A 292 3.62 -14.13 0.18
CA SER A 292 3.58 -13.34 -1.04
C SER A 292 4.63 -12.24 -0.99
N ILE A 293 5.11 -11.87 -2.18
CA ILE A 293 6.07 -10.80 -2.39
C ILE A 293 5.62 -9.97 -3.59
N ARG A 294 5.70 -8.65 -3.45
CA ARG A 294 5.52 -7.69 -4.54
C ARG A 294 6.72 -6.76 -4.57
N LEU A 295 7.34 -6.63 -5.74
CA LEU A 295 8.47 -5.76 -6.00
C LEU A 295 8.12 -4.82 -7.14
N GLU A 296 8.36 -3.53 -6.96
CA GLU A 296 8.18 -2.54 -8.03
C GLU A 296 9.37 -1.58 -8.05
N TYR A 297 9.76 -1.17 -9.25
CA TYR A 297 10.74 -0.12 -9.46
C TYR A 297 10.27 0.79 -10.59
N ALA A 298 9.95 2.03 -10.26
CA ALA A 298 9.53 3.04 -11.22
C ALA A 298 10.65 4.06 -11.47
N ALA A 299 11.12 4.18 -12.71
CA ALA A 299 12.11 5.15 -13.14
C ALA A 299 11.48 6.27 -13.99
N ALA A 300 12.14 7.42 -14.01
CA ALA A 300 11.73 8.60 -14.77
C ALA A 300 12.74 8.93 -15.89
N PRO A 301 12.93 8.08 -16.91
CA PRO A 301 14.04 8.19 -17.87
C PRO A 301 14.09 9.53 -18.62
N PHE A 302 12.94 10.18 -18.79
CA PHE A 302 12.82 11.49 -19.47
C PHE A 302 12.05 12.50 -18.61
N GLY A 303 12.18 12.41 -17.28
CA GLY A 303 11.57 13.31 -16.29
C GLY A 303 10.05 13.17 -16.13
N ARG A 304 9.30 13.12 -17.24
CA ARG A 304 7.84 12.97 -17.27
C ARG A 304 7.37 11.62 -17.80
N HIS A 305 8.28 10.77 -18.24
CA HIS A 305 7.99 9.42 -18.71
C HIS A 305 8.21 8.45 -17.55
N LYS A 306 7.40 7.40 -17.47
CA LYS A 306 7.49 6.36 -16.45
C LYS A 306 7.93 5.06 -17.12
N LEU A 307 8.97 4.44 -16.56
CA LEU A 307 9.34 3.06 -16.84
C LEU A 307 9.15 2.26 -15.56
N LEU A 308 8.25 1.29 -15.55
CA LEU A 308 7.94 0.46 -14.40
C LEU A 308 8.38 -0.98 -14.66
N PHE A 309 9.20 -1.50 -13.76
CA PHE A 309 9.43 -2.93 -13.58
C PHE A 309 8.62 -3.40 -12.38
N ALA A 310 7.86 -4.48 -12.53
CA ALA A 310 7.10 -5.09 -11.44
C ALA A 310 7.31 -6.60 -11.43
N ALA A 311 7.33 -7.19 -10.24
CA ALA A 311 7.32 -8.63 -10.03
C ALA A 311 6.41 -8.96 -8.85
N ASP A 312 5.64 -10.03 -8.99
CA ASP A 312 4.69 -10.50 -7.98
C ASP A 312 4.86 -12.02 -7.84
N GLY A 313 4.86 -12.52 -6.61
CA GLY A 313 5.05 -13.93 -6.32
C GLY A 313 4.22 -14.35 -5.12
N LYS A 314 3.62 -15.54 -5.21
CA LYS A 314 2.78 -16.13 -4.17
C LYS A 314 3.09 -17.61 -4.05
N ILE A 315 3.17 -18.11 -2.82
CA ILE A 315 3.25 -19.53 -2.52
C ILE A 315 2.45 -19.84 -1.26
N GLY A 316 1.58 -20.84 -1.35
CA GLY A 316 0.81 -21.30 -0.21
C GLY A 316 0.05 -22.59 -0.48
N ASN A 317 -0.85 -22.89 0.44
CA ASN A 317 -1.83 -23.97 0.38
C ASN A 317 -3.21 -23.48 0.89
N GLU A 318 -3.54 -22.22 0.64
CA GLU A 318 -4.81 -21.65 1.11
C GLU A 318 -6.02 -22.42 0.55
N PRO A 319 -7.08 -22.61 1.36
CA PRO A 319 -8.30 -23.22 0.88
C PRO A 319 -8.97 -22.34 -0.18
N PRO A 320 -9.88 -22.88 -1.00
CA PRO A 320 -10.52 -22.14 -2.07
C PRO A 320 -11.26 -20.87 -1.62
N THR A 321 -11.81 -20.86 -0.40
CA THR A 321 -12.48 -19.70 0.22
C THR A 321 -11.53 -18.54 0.53
N GLU A 322 -10.22 -18.80 0.65
CA GLU A 322 -9.17 -17.81 0.94
C GLU A 322 -8.31 -17.46 -0.28
N LEU A 323 -8.56 -18.07 -1.43
CA LEU A 323 -7.85 -17.74 -2.65
C LEU A 323 -8.25 -16.34 -3.14
N SER A 324 -7.23 -15.55 -3.46
CA SER A 324 -7.37 -14.24 -4.10
C SER A 324 -7.21 -14.38 -5.61
N ASN A 325 -7.99 -13.61 -6.36
CA ASN A 325 -7.73 -13.43 -7.79
C ASN A 325 -6.33 -12.84 -8.02
N LEU A 326 -5.62 -13.39 -8.98
CA LEU A 326 -4.43 -12.85 -9.62
C LEU A 326 -4.89 -11.69 -10.50
N GLY A 327 -4.29 -10.52 -10.32
CA GLY A 327 -4.71 -9.31 -11.01
C GLY A 327 -3.73 -8.17 -10.80
N GLY A 328 -3.95 -7.07 -11.51
CA GLY A 328 -3.05 -5.92 -11.53
C GLY A 328 -1.82 -6.14 -12.41
N THR A 329 -0.79 -5.32 -12.19
CA THR A 329 0.45 -5.33 -12.97
C THR A 329 1.11 -6.71 -12.95
N GLY A 330 1.30 -7.33 -14.12
CA GLY A 330 1.87 -8.68 -14.24
C GLY A 330 0.84 -9.76 -14.57
N TYR A 331 -0.46 -9.48 -14.47
CA TYR A 331 -1.53 -10.46 -14.70
C TYR A 331 -2.68 -9.93 -15.59
N ARG A 332 -2.53 -8.78 -16.24
CA ARG A 332 -3.52 -8.16 -17.15
C ARG A 332 -3.80 -8.98 -18.42
N THR A 333 -2.93 -9.93 -18.75
CA THR A 333 -3.07 -10.89 -19.85
C THR A 333 -3.91 -12.12 -19.47
N LEU A 334 -4.18 -12.32 -18.18
CA LEU A 334 -5.11 -13.34 -17.71
C LEU A 334 -6.55 -12.79 -17.72
N PRO A 335 -7.56 -13.67 -17.78
CA PRO A 335 -8.95 -13.28 -17.52
C PRO A 335 -9.06 -12.50 -16.21
N SER A 336 -9.66 -11.32 -16.27
CA SER A 336 -9.74 -10.36 -15.15
C SER A 336 -10.51 -10.89 -13.93
N ARG A 337 -11.29 -11.95 -14.10
CA ARG A 337 -11.98 -12.68 -13.03
C ARG A 337 -11.58 -14.15 -13.05
N GLY A 338 -11.39 -14.69 -11.86
CA GLY A 338 -11.29 -16.13 -11.64
C GLY A 338 -9.93 -16.74 -11.84
N SER A 339 -8.96 -16.01 -12.37
CA SER A 339 -7.56 -16.46 -12.36
C SER A 339 -7.07 -16.46 -10.91
N ALA A 340 -7.19 -17.56 -10.18
CA ALA A 340 -6.83 -17.63 -8.76
C ALA A 340 -5.96 -18.85 -8.49
N ALA A 341 -4.88 -18.68 -7.71
CA ALA A 341 -4.01 -19.80 -7.35
C ALA A 341 -3.31 -19.58 -6.01
N PRO A 342 -2.99 -20.68 -5.30
CA PRO A 342 -2.13 -20.62 -4.12
C PRO A 342 -0.66 -20.41 -4.50
N ARG A 343 -0.28 -20.68 -5.76
CA ARG A 343 1.09 -20.48 -6.25
C ARG A 343 1.07 -19.73 -7.57
N ALA A 344 1.81 -18.63 -7.62
CA ALA A 344 1.94 -17.80 -8.81
C ALA A 344 3.27 -17.04 -8.78
N ALA A 345 3.78 -16.73 -9.96
CA ALA A 345 4.89 -15.80 -10.13
C ALA A 345 4.72 -15.07 -11.46
N ALA A 346 4.84 -13.75 -11.44
CA ALA A 346 4.70 -12.91 -12.62
C ALA A 346 5.68 -11.75 -12.60
N ALA A 347 5.99 -11.24 -13.80
CA ALA A 347 6.75 -10.02 -13.97
C ALA A 347 6.17 -9.19 -15.11
N ALA A 348 6.37 -7.87 -15.02
CA ALA A 348 5.94 -6.92 -16.05
C ALA A 348 6.97 -5.84 -16.27
N LEU A 349 7.02 -5.36 -17.51
CA LEU A 349 7.67 -4.13 -17.92
C LEU A 349 6.62 -3.23 -18.55
N GLU A 350 6.49 -2.01 -18.05
CA GLU A 350 5.54 -1.02 -18.53
C GLU A 350 6.27 0.29 -18.84
N TYR A 351 5.94 0.89 -19.98
CA TYR A 351 6.38 2.22 -20.36
C TYR A 351 5.17 3.12 -20.58
N GLU A 352 5.17 4.27 -19.92
CA GLU A 352 4.05 5.21 -19.92
C GLU A 352 4.56 6.64 -20.17
N PHE A 353 3.87 7.38 -21.04
CA PHE A 353 4.25 8.76 -21.40
C PHE A 353 3.03 9.68 -21.48
N PRO A 354 3.17 10.96 -21.06
CA PRO A 354 2.10 11.93 -21.08
C PRO A 354 1.86 12.44 -22.49
N VAL A 355 0.61 12.40 -22.95
CA VAL A 355 0.19 12.96 -24.23
C VAL A 355 -0.39 14.37 -24.05
N LEU A 356 -1.13 14.58 -22.96
CA LEU A 356 -1.75 15.87 -22.64
C LEU A 356 -1.66 16.15 -21.15
N SER A 357 -1.06 17.28 -20.77
CA SER A 357 -1.09 17.77 -19.39
C SER A 357 -1.75 19.14 -19.32
N ARG A 358 -2.73 19.25 -18.42
CA ARG A 358 -3.46 20.48 -18.10
C ARG A 358 -3.41 20.69 -16.59
N SER A 359 -3.85 21.85 -16.13
CA SER A 359 -3.91 22.17 -14.69
C SER A 359 -4.82 21.24 -13.89
N TRP A 360 -5.79 20.58 -14.54
CA TRP A 360 -6.72 19.66 -13.89
C TRP A 360 -6.24 18.20 -13.92
N GLY A 361 -5.32 17.82 -14.80
CA GLY A 361 -4.89 16.42 -14.94
C GLY A 361 -3.92 16.15 -16.09
N THR A 362 -3.43 14.90 -16.14
CA THR A 362 -2.53 14.38 -17.17
C THR A 362 -3.10 13.11 -17.78
N PHE A 363 -3.30 13.12 -19.09
CA PHE A 363 -3.65 11.96 -19.90
C PHE A 363 -2.38 11.32 -20.46
N THR A 364 -2.24 10.02 -20.27
CA THR A 364 -1.06 9.22 -20.66
C THR A 364 -1.45 8.09 -21.59
N LEU A 365 -0.50 7.67 -22.43
CA LEU A 365 -0.54 6.40 -23.13
C LEU A 365 0.52 5.48 -22.53
N LEU A 366 0.25 4.18 -22.56
CA LEU A 366 1.17 3.17 -22.07
C LEU A 366 1.22 1.95 -22.98
N GLY A 367 2.38 1.30 -22.97
CA GLY A 367 2.59 -0.03 -23.53
C GLY A 367 3.25 -0.90 -22.46
N PHE A 368 2.91 -2.18 -22.44
CA PHE A 368 3.48 -3.13 -21.50
C PHE A 368 3.70 -4.50 -22.11
N GLY A 369 4.61 -5.25 -21.51
CA GLY A 369 4.78 -6.69 -21.71
C GLY A 369 4.86 -7.35 -20.35
N GLU A 370 4.19 -8.48 -20.20
CA GLU A 370 4.13 -9.21 -18.94
C GLU A 370 4.01 -10.71 -19.19
N GLY A 371 4.27 -11.48 -18.15
CA GLY A 371 4.11 -12.91 -18.18
C GLY A 371 4.48 -13.55 -16.87
N GLY A 372 4.12 -14.82 -16.74
CA GLY A 372 4.29 -15.55 -15.51
C GLY A 372 3.80 -16.98 -15.62
N SER A 373 3.70 -17.59 -14.46
CA SER A 373 3.12 -18.92 -14.29
C SER A 373 2.31 -18.97 -13.01
N TYR A 374 1.27 -19.76 -13.00
CA TYR A 374 0.47 -20.02 -11.81
C TYR A 374 0.02 -21.47 -11.79
N LYS A 375 -0.23 -21.97 -10.59
CA LYS A 375 -0.65 -23.36 -10.38
C LYS A 375 -2.07 -23.38 -9.84
N PRO A 376 -3.09 -23.41 -10.72
CA PRO A 376 -4.46 -23.67 -10.31
C PRO A 376 -4.60 -25.12 -9.77
N ASP A 377 -5.82 -25.64 -9.72
CA ASP A 377 -6.12 -27.00 -9.22
C ASP A 377 -5.50 -28.09 -10.11
N GLY A 378 -4.20 -28.36 -9.93
CA GLY A 378 -3.46 -29.43 -10.64
C GLY A 378 -2.11 -28.99 -11.20
N GLU A 379 -2.11 -28.53 -12.45
CA GLU A 379 -0.91 -28.30 -13.26
C GLU A 379 -0.49 -26.83 -13.32
N TRP A 380 0.76 -26.57 -13.72
CA TRP A 380 1.23 -25.21 -13.96
C TRP A 380 0.68 -24.70 -15.29
N GLN A 381 0.20 -23.46 -15.28
CA GLN A 381 -0.22 -22.72 -16.45
C GLN A 381 0.71 -21.54 -16.66
N GLU A 382 1.15 -21.36 -17.89
CA GLU A 382 1.97 -20.24 -18.32
C GLU A 382 1.08 -19.21 -19.00
N PHE A 383 1.46 -17.94 -18.88
CA PHE A 383 0.80 -16.87 -19.61
C PHE A 383 1.84 -15.79 -19.90
N TYR A 384 1.70 -15.12 -21.03
CA TYR A 384 2.49 -13.96 -21.36
C TYR A 384 1.85 -13.21 -22.52
N GLY A 385 2.15 -11.93 -22.63
CA GLY A 385 1.57 -11.13 -23.69
C GLY A 385 1.96 -9.66 -23.66
N PRO A 386 1.91 -8.99 -24.82
CA PRO A 386 1.96 -7.56 -24.90
C PRO A 386 0.58 -6.95 -24.57
N GLY A 387 0.59 -5.67 -24.20
CA GLY A 387 -0.62 -4.87 -24.08
C GLY A 387 -0.35 -3.38 -24.19
N ALA A 388 -1.43 -2.63 -24.31
CA ALA A 388 -1.42 -1.18 -24.39
C ALA A 388 -2.61 -0.60 -23.64
N GLY A 389 -2.55 0.69 -23.35
CA GLY A 389 -3.61 1.36 -22.61
C GLY A 389 -3.46 2.85 -22.54
N PHE A 390 -4.34 3.46 -21.75
CA PHE A 390 -4.24 4.87 -21.38
C PHE A 390 -4.65 5.06 -19.92
N ARG A 391 -4.18 6.15 -19.30
CA ARG A 391 -4.61 6.56 -17.97
C ARG A 391 -4.88 8.06 -17.91
N LEU A 392 -5.71 8.46 -16.95
CA LEU A 392 -6.00 9.84 -16.62
C LEU A 392 -5.70 10.10 -15.15
N TYR A 393 -4.66 10.87 -14.89
CA TYR A 393 -4.28 11.31 -13.55
C TYR A 393 -4.90 12.68 -13.27
N LEU A 394 -5.56 12.84 -12.13
CA LEU A 394 -6.06 14.15 -11.71
C LEU A 394 -4.99 14.87 -10.89
N ALA A 395 -4.83 16.17 -11.09
CA ALA A 395 -3.75 16.95 -10.46
C ALA A 395 -3.81 16.97 -8.91
N ARG A 396 -4.96 16.63 -8.33
CA ARG A 396 -5.22 16.64 -6.88
C ARG A 396 -5.50 15.26 -6.28
N VAL A 397 -5.35 14.19 -7.06
CA VAL A 397 -5.64 12.82 -6.62
C VAL A 397 -4.46 11.92 -6.97
N ALA A 398 -3.96 11.17 -5.99
CA ALA A 398 -2.78 10.32 -6.16
C ALA A 398 -3.05 9.03 -6.98
N ILE A 399 -4.33 8.69 -7.18
CA ILE A 399 -4.79 7.49 -7.88
C ILE A 399 -5.26 7.90 -9.29
N PRO A 400 -4.97 7.12 -10.34
CA PRO A 400 -5.57 7.32 -11.65
C PRO A 400 -7.10 7.40 -11.52
N ALA A 401 -7.71 8.43 -12.09
CA ALA A 401 -9.16 8.55 -12.07
C ALA A 401 -9.81 7.58 -13.05
N LEU A 402 -9.19 7.37 -14.21
CA LEU A 402 -9.68 6.52 -15.29
C LEU A 402 -8.49 5.83 -15.97
N GLY A 403 -8.72 4.66 -16.52
CA GLY A 403 -7.74 3.93 -17.26
C GLY A 403 -8.36 2.76 -17.99
N PHE A 404 -7.71 2.41 -19.08
CA PHE A 404 -8.10 1.34 -19.98
C PHE A 404 -6.86 0.53 -20.31
N ASN A 405 -6.97 -0.79 -20.24
CA ASN A 405 -5.94 -1.71 -20.68
C ASN A 405 -6.54 -2.68 -21.69
N PHE A 406 -5.73 -3.01 -22.69
CA PHE A 406 -6.00 -4.03 -23.69
C PHE A 406 -4.75 -4.89 -23.84
N ALA A 407 -4.87 -6.18 -23.60
CA ALA A 407 -3.77 -7.13 -23.62
C ALA A 407 -4.08 -8.28 -24.59
N TYR A 408 -3.04 -8.91 -25.12
CA TYR A 408 -3.16 -10.11 -25.95
C TYR A 408 -2.42 -11.26 -25.27
N ASN A 409 -3.16 -12.27 -24.82
CA ASN A 409 -2.58 -13.49 -24.26
C ASN A 409 -2.02 -14.35 -25.39
N MET A 410 -0.70 -14.49 -25.46
CA MET A 410 -0.03 -15.23 -26.53
C MET A 410 -0.17 -16.75 -26.40
N VAL A 411 -0.47 -17.26 -25.20
CA VAL A 411 -0.65 -18.70 -24.97
C VAL A 411 -2.01 -19.14 -25.51
N GLU A 412 -3.06 -18.40 -25.17
CA GLU A 412 -4.43 -18.74 -25.55
C GLU A 412 -4.87 -18.12 -26.89
N GLY A 413 -4.19 -17.08 -27.34
CA GLY A 413 -4.55 -16.35 -28.56
C GLY A 413 -5.76 -15.44 -28.39
N GLU A 414 -6.02 -14.98 -27.16
CA GLU A 414 -7.20 -14.16 -26.81
C GLU A 414 -6.84 -12.73 -26.43
N PHE A 415 -7.77 -11.81 -26.67
CA PHE A 415 -7.66 -10.43 -26.22
C PHE A 415 -8.41 -10.24 -24.90
N VAL A 416 -7.80 -9.50 -23.98
CA VAL A 416 -8.40 -9.17 -22.67
C VAL A 416 -8.51 -7.65 -22.55
N GLY A 417 -9.71 -7.16 -22.29
CA GLY A 417 -9.99 -5.74 -22.09
C GLY A 417 -10.43 -5.41 -20.66
N SER A 418 -9.94 -4.29 -20.12
CA SER A 418 -10.46 -3.73 -18.88
C SER A 418 -10.54 -2.21 -18.91
N VAL A 419 -11.65 -1.67 -18.42
CA VAL A 419 -11.83 -0.26 -18.08
C VAL A 419 -12.02 -0.18 -16.58
N ALA A 420 -11.33 0.76 -15.92
CA ALA A 420 -11.51 1.03 -14.51
C ALA A 420 -11.60 2.54 -14.24
N LEU A 421 -12.33 2.88 -13.18
CA LEU A 421 -12.52 4.22 -12.65
C LEU A 421 -12.25 4.16 -11.14
N GLY A 422 -11.44 5.08 -10.63
CA GLY A 422 -11.10 5.16 -9.21
C GLY A 422 -10.16 4.04 -8.75
N MET A 423 -10.55 3.28 -7.73
CA MET A 423 -9.70 2.25 -7.11
C MET A 423 -9.81 0.86 -7.76
N ALA A 424 -10.39 0.75 -8.95
CA ALA A 424 -10.64 -0.53 -9.63
C ALA A 424 -9.45 -1.06 -10.47
N PHE A 425 -8.27 -0.45 -10.40
CA PHE A 425 -7.08 -0.80 -11.20
C PHE A 425 -6.19 -1.89 -10.61
#